data_AF-A0A7J7FVK3-F1
#
_entry.id   AF-A0A7J7FVK3-F1
#
_cell.length_a   1.000
_cell.length_b   1.000
_cell.length_c   1.000
_cell.angle_alpha   90.00
_cell.angle_beta   90.00
_cell.angle_gamma   90.00
#
_symmetry.space_group_name_H-M   'P 1'
#
loop_
_entity.id
_entity.type
_entity.pdbx_description
1 polymer ?
#
loop_
_entity_poly.entity_id
_entity_poly.type
_entity_poly.pdbx_seq_one_letter_code
_entity_poly.pdbx_strand_id
1 'polypeptide(L)'
;MEEIAEGVHNITITEAKAKNRIQVSNTKKPLFFYVNLAKQLPQLSQVAEILKNNGFAVEKKIMTSTVDMKDESRGRPVQKAKIEILLGKTAKFDELMAAQAEERERERERESAELEVQN
;
A
#
# COMPACT_ATOMS: atom_id res chain seq x y z
N MET A 1 -21.52 42.22 -3.14
CA MET A 1 -20.84 40.93 -3.39
C MET A 1 -19.69 41.18 -4.37
N GLU A 2 -18.70 41.96 -3.96
CA GLU A 2 -17.51 42.23 -4.79
C GLU A 2 -16.44 42.95 -3.94
N GLU A 3 -15.87 42.28 -2.93
CA GLU A 3 -14.82 42.94 -2.10
C GLU A 3 -13.97 41.95 -1.27
N ILE A 4 -13.60 40.79 -1.83
CA ILE A 4 -12.73 39.83 -1.12
C ILE A 4 -11.57 39.30 -1.99
N ALA A 5 -11.34 39.87 -3.17
CA ALA A 5 -10.42 39.29 -4.15
C ALA A 5 -8.95 39.77 -4.10
N GLU A 6 -8.60 40.76 -3.27
CA GLU A 6 -7.27 41.41 -3.39
C GLU A 6 -6.30 41.19 -2.20
N GLY A 7 -6.68 40.40 -1.20
CA GLY A 7 -5.90 40.23 0.04
C GLY A 7 -4.75 39.20 0.04
N VAL A 8 -4.45 38.55 -1.09
CA VAL A 8 -3.39 37.52 -1.16
C VAL A 8 -2.22 37.97 -2.03
N HIS A 9 -1.82 39.23 -1.82
CA HIS A 9 -0.59 39.78 -2.37
C HIS A 9 0.62 39.09 -1.70
N ASN A 10 1.27 38.20 -2.46
CA ASN A 10 2.70 37.90 -2.43
C ASN A 10 3.41 38.14 -1.09
N ILE A 11 3.19 37.25 -0.11
CA ILE A 11 4.15 37.12 0.98
C ILE A 11 5.37 36.38 0.41
N THR A 12 6.28 37.15 -0.17
CA THR A 12 7.65 36.74 -0.43
C THR A 12 8.32 36.51 0.93
N ILE A 13 8.19 35.29 1.47
CA ILE A 13 8.87 34.88 2.71
C ILE A 13 10.33 34.57 2.35
N THR A 14 11.11 35.63 2.15
CA THR A 14 12.54 35.61 2.42
C THR A 14 12.69 35.56 3.93
N GLU A 15 12.93 34.37 4.50
CA GLU A 15 13.81 34.12 5.65
C GLU A 15 13.56 32.72 6.22
N ALA A 16 14.66 31.97 6.32
CA ALA A 16 14.83 30.70 7.02
C ALA A 16 13.74 29.61 6.79
N LYS A 17 14.01 28.72 5.82
CA LYS A 17 13.35 27.40 5.72
C LYS A 17 13.57 26.61 7.01
N ALA A 18 12.64 26.74 7.97
CA ALA A 18 12.50 25.82 9.07
C ALA A 18 12.33 24.41 8.48
N LYS A 19 13.32 23.53 8.71
CA LYS A 19 13.47 22.23 8.05
C LYS A 19 12.32 21.24 8.31
N ASN A 20 11.33 21.63 9.11
CA ASN A 20 10.19 20.80 9.54
C ASN A 20 8.82 21.48 9.30
N ARG A 21 8.68 22.38 8.30
CA ARG A 21 7.39 23.01 7.97
C ARG A 21 6.84 22.47 6.64
N ILE A 22 5.74 21.70 6.70
CA ILE A 22 5.01 21.27 5.50
C ILE A 22 4.01 22.37 5.13
N GLN A 23 4.27 23.04 4.01
CA GLN A 23 3.31 23.95 3.39
C GLN A 23 2.43 23.15 2.43
N VAL A 24 1.14 23.02 2.74
CA VAL A 24 0.15 22.41 1.85
C VAL A 24 -0.45 23.55 1.02
N SER A 25 -0.01 23.72 -0.23
CA SER A 25 -0.69 24.64 -1.14
C SER A 25 -2.04 24.03 -1.55
N ASN A 26 -3.09 24.86 -1.58
CA ASN A 26 -4.40 24.51 -2.14
C ASN A 26 -4.38 24.38 -3.68
N THR A 27 -3.22 24.07 -4.26
CA THR A 27 -3.05 23.86 -5.69
C THR A 27 -2.34 22.54 -5.92
N LYS A 28 -3.15 21.48 -5.76
CA LYS A 28 -3.13 20.27 -6.58
C LYS A 28 -1.79 19.54 -6.64
N LYS A 29 -1.49 18.75 -5.61
CA LYS A 29 -1.02 17.39 -5.94
C LYS A 29 -2.14 16.76 -6.80
N PRO A 30 -1.86 16.29 -8.02
CA PRO A 30 -2.92 15.80 -8.90
C PRO A 30 -3.67 14.68 -8.19
N LEU A 31 -5.00 14.65 -8.31
CA LEU A 31 -5.85 13.59 -7.73
C LEU A 31 -5.28 12.18 -7.98
N PHE A 32 -4.66 12.00 -9.15
CA PHE A 32 -3.95 10.79 -9.57
C PHE A 32 -2.80 10.36 -8.64
N PHE A 33 -2.14 11.29 -7.94
CA PHE A 33 -1.10 11.00 -6.95
C PHE A 33 -1.68 10.23 -5.76
N TYR A 34 -2.78 10.72 -5.19
CA TYR A 34 -3.46 10.04 -4.08
C TYR A 34 -4.17 8.77 -4.51
N VAL A 35 -4.75 8.75 -5.72
CA VAL A 35 -5.39 7.55 -6.29
C VAL A 35 -4.37 6.44 -6.53
N ASN A 36 -3.18 6.74 -7.07
CA ASN A 36 -2.15 5.72 -7.29
C ASN A 36 -1.50 5.26 -5.99
N LEU A 37 -1.38 6.16 -5.01
CA LEU A 37 -0.95 5.81 -3.67
C LEU A 37 -1.96 4.86 -3.01
N ALA A 38 -3.25 5.18 -3.09
CA ALA A 38 -4.33 4.34 -2.59
C ALA A 38 -4.47 3.01 -3.36
N LYS A 39 -4.04 2.91 -4.62
CA LYS A 39 -4.12 1.66 -5.39
C LYS A 39 -3.12 0.59 -4.93
N GLN A 40 -1.93 0.96 -4.47
CA GLN A 40 -0.84 0.00 -4.23
C GLN A 40 -0.56 -0.28 -2.74
N LEU A 41 -0.72 0.71 -1.86
CA LEU A 41 -0.44 0.51 -0.43
C LEU A 41 -1.41 -0.43 0.32
N PRO A 42 -2.73 -0.47 0.05
CA PRO A 42 -3.63 -1.31 0.84
C PRO A 42 -3.42 -2.80 0.57
N GLN A 43 -3.02 -3.19 -0.65
CA GLN A 43 -2.87 -4.62 -0.97
C GLN A 43 -1.73 -5.27 -0.18
N LEU A 44 -0.55 -4.63 -0.12
CA LEU A 44 0.61 -5.20 0.60
C LEU A 44 0.38 -5.22 2.12
N SER A 45 -0.24 -4.18 2.67
CA SER A 45 -0.60 -4.13 4.09
C SER A 45 -1.65 -5.16 4.45
N GLN A 46 -2.67 -5.35 3.61
CA GLN A 46 -3.70 -6.36 3.79
C GLN A 46 -3.13 -7.79 3.74
N VAL A 47 -2.21 -8.09 2.82
CA VAL A 47 -1.54 -9.40 2.78
C VAL A 47 -0.74 -9.66 4.06
N ALA A 48 0.01 -8.66 4.54
CA ALA A 48 0.74 -8.79 5.80
C ALA A 48 -0.19 -9.01 7.00
N GLU A 49 -1.35 -8.36 7.02
CA GLU A 49 -2.36 -8.53 8.05
C GLU A 49 -2.97 -9.93 8.04
N ILE A 50 -3.36 -10.44 6.87
CA ILE A 50 -3.88 -11.82 6.71
C ILE A 50 -2.87 -12.85 7.22
N LEU A 51 -1.59 -12.71 6.84
CA LEU A 51 -0.55 -13.66 7.26
C LEU A 51 -0.30 -13.64 8.77
N LYS A 52 -0.41 -12.47 9.42
CA LYS A 52 -0.30 -12.37 10.88
C LYS A 52 -1.52 -12.95 11.58
N ASN A 53 -2.72 -12.63 11.11
CA ASN A 53 -3.98 -13.07 11.72
C ASN A 53 -4.14 -14.59 11.65
N ASN A 54 -3.71 -15.19 10.54
CA ASN A 54 -3.73 -16.65 10.37
C ASN A 54 -2.53 -17.34 11.04
N GLY A 55 -1.64 -16.60 11.70
CA GLY A 55 -0.51 -17.16 12.44
C GLY A 55 0.64 -17.69 11.57
N PHE A 56 0.67 -17.38 10.27
CA PHE A 56 1.76 -17.79 9.36
C PHE A 56 3.03 -16.95 9.55
N ALA A 57 2.89 -15.67 9.89
CA ALA A 57 4.03 -14.76 9.91
C ALA A 57 4.03 -13.82 11.12
N VAL A 58 5.23 -13.40 11.51
CA VAL A 58 5.47 -12.32 12.48
C VAL A 58 6.16 -11.18 11.76
N GLU A 59 5.69 -9.95 11.99
CA GLU A 59 6.35 -8.77 11.45
C GLU A 59 7.69 -8.52 12.12
N LYS A 60 8.73 -8.29 11.30
CA LYS A 60 10.06 -7.90 11.77
C LYS A 60 10.32 -6.42 11.56
N LYS A 61 9.86 -5.87 10.42
CA LYS A 61 10.10 -4.47 10.06
C LYS A 61 9.04 -3.98 9.08
N ILE A 62 8.55 -2.77 9.31
CA ILE A 62 7.73 -2.03 8.34
C ILE A 62 8.45 -0.71 8.06
N MET A 63 8.76 -0.45 6.81
CA MET A 63 9.44 0.78 6.39
C MET A 63 8.69 1.42 5.24
N THR A 64 8.37 2.70 5.39
CA THR A 64 7.76 3.52 4.34
C THR A 64 8.75 4.59 3.92
N SER A 65 9.04 4.66 2.63
CA SER A 65 9.94 5.65 2.05
C SER A 65 9.38 6.18 0.74
N THR A 66 10.02 7.19 0.18
CA THR A 66 9.74 7.68 -1.16
C THR A 66 10.97 7.48 -2.03
N VAL A 67 10.78 6.91 -3.21
CA VAL A 67 11.85 6.70 -4.19
C VAL A 67 11.59 7.57 -5.41
N ASP A 68 12.64 8.20 -5.93
CA ASP A 68 12.58 8.95 -7.18
C ASP A 68 12.60 7.96 -8.34
N MET A 69 11.51 7.92 -9.11
CA MET A 69 11.43 7.18 -10.36
C MET A 69 11.55 8.14 -11.53
N LYS A 70 12.46 7.84 -12.46
CA LYS A 70 12.56 8.58 -13.71
C LYS A 70 11.43 8.12 -14.63
N ASP A 71 10.46 8.99 -14.86
CA ASP A 71 9.36 8.76 -15.80
C ASP A 71 9.81 9.28 -17.18
N GLU A 72 10.23 8.36 -18.06
CA GLU A 72 10.71 8.67 -19.41
C GLU A 72 9.64 9.36 -20.26
N SER A 73 8.36 9.15 -19.95
CA SER A 73 7.24 9.76 -20.66
C SER A 73 6.97 11.21 -20.23
N ARG A 74 7.46 11.63 -19.06
CA ARG A 74 7.13 12.94 -18.46
C ARG A 74 8.33 13.85 -18.22
N GLY A 75 9.54 13.42 -18.55
CA GLY A 75 10.77 14.24 -18.49
C GLY A 75 11.18 14.72 -17.09
N ARG A 76 10.39 14.45 -16.04
CA ARG A 76 10.63 14.87 -14.65
C ARG A 76 10.64 13.66 -13.72
N PRO A 77 11.57 13.57 -12.76
CA PRO A 77 11.53 12.55 -11.72
C PRO A 77 10.22 12.63 -10.91
N VAL A 78 9.57 11.49 -10.73
CA VAL A 78 8.35 11.35 -9.93
C VAL A 78 8.68 10.62 -8.65
N GLN A 79 8.38 11.23 -7.50
CA GLN A 79 8.47 10.56 -6.21
C GLN A 79 7.31 9.58 -6.05
N LYS A 80 7.65 8.30 -5.92
CA LYS A 80 6.71 7.21 -5.64
C LYS A 80 6.90 6.75 -4.21
N ALA A 81 5.80 6.46 -3.52
CA ALA A 81 5.89 5.81 -2.22
C ALA A 81 6.33 4.35 -2.39
N LYS A 82 7.17 3.91 -1.47
CA LYS A 82 7.66 2.55 -1.34
C LYS A 82 7.34 2.07 0.06
N ILE A 83 6.78 0.87 0.17
CA ILE A 83 6.60 0.18 1.45
C ILE A 83 7.40 -1.11 1.38
N GLU A 84 8.18 -1.35 2.42
CA GLU A 84 8.91 -2.60 2.64
C GLU A 84 8.39 -3.22 3.94
N ILE A 85 7.82 -4.42 3.83
CA ILE A 85 7.36 -5.21 4.97
C ILE A 85 8.21 -6.47 5.04
N LEU A 86 8.99 -6.60 6.11
CA LEU A 86 9.77 -7.80 6.40
C LEU A 86 8.97 -8.69 7.35
N LEU A 87 8.63 -9.88 6.87
CA LEU A 87 7.91 -10.90 7.62
C LEU A 87 8.84 -12.09 7.90
N GLY A 88 8.77 -12.63 9.12
CA GLY A 88 9.42 -13.89 9.50
C GLY A 88 8.41 -15.01 9.61
N LYS A 89 8.79 -16.23 9.20
CA LYS A 89 7.98 -17.43 9.42
C LYS A 89 7.79 -17.68 10.92
N THR A 90 6.58 -18.09 11.30
CA THR A 90 6.30 -18.63 12.62
C THR A 90 6.69 -20.10 12.70
N ALA A 91 6.82 -20.64 13.92
CA ALA A 91 7.06 -22.07 14.12
C ALA A 91 5.92 -22.95 13.57
N LYS A 92 4.70 -22.42 13.53
CA LYS A 92 3.49 -23.11 13.04
C LYS A 92 3.31 -23.02 11.52
N PHE A 93 4.21 -22.36 10.82
CA PHE A 93 4.04 -22.07 9.39
C PHE A 93 3.91 -23.35 8.56
N ASP A 94 4.83 -24.30 8.73
CA ASP A 94 4.87 -25.51 7.92
C ASP A 94 3.67 -26.44 8.24
N GLU A 95 3.26 -26.51 9.51
CA GLU A 95 2.08 -27.26 9.96
C GLU A 95 0.78 -26.70 9.34
N LEU A 96 0.59 -25.38 9.42
CA LEU A 96 -0.59 -24.72 8.85
C LEU A 96 -0.64 -24.84 7.32
N MET A 97 0.52 -24.82 6.65
CA MET A 97 0.60 -25.03 5.21
C MET A 97 0.22 -26.45 4.81
N ALA A 98 0.68 -27.46 5.57
CA ALA A 98 0.32 -28.85 5.33
C ALA A 98 -1.19 -29.09 5.57
N ALA A 99 -1.74 -28.56 6.67
CA ALA A 99 -3.16 -28.68 6.98
C ALA A 99 -4.05 -28.06 5.88
N GLN A 100 -3.70 -26.88 5.38
CA GLN A 100 -4.45 -26.24 4.29
C GLN A 100 -4.35 -26.99 2.96
N ALA A 101 -3.21 -27.63 2.67
CA ALA A 101 -3.07 -28.46 1.48
C ALA A 101 -4.00 -29.68 1.55
N GLU A 102 -4.04 -30.34 2.70
CA GLU A 102 -4.90 -31.51 2.93
C GLU A 102 -6.40 -31.13 2.86
N GLU A 103 -6.81 -29.99 3.45
CA GLU A 103 -8.19 -29.52 3.33
C GLU A 103 -8.58 -29.23 1.87
N ARG A 104 -7.69 -28.60 1.09
CA ARG A 104 -7.95 -28.35 -0.34
C ARG A 104 -8.05 -29.63 -1.15
N GLU A 105 -7.26 -30.65 -0.82
CA GLU A 105 -7.35 -31.96 -1.47
C GLU A 105 -8.69 -32.64 -1.13
N ARG A 106 -9.09 -32.65 0.14
CA ARG A 106 -10.40 -33.17 0.56
C ARG A 106 -11.56 -32.40 -0.08
N GLU A 107 -11.46 -31.08 -0.22
CA GLU A 107 -12.48 -30.26 -0.90
C GLU A 107 -12.58 -30.62 -2.39
N ARG A 108 -11.45 -30.82 -3.07
CA ARG A 108 -11.44 -31.26 -4.48
C ARG A 108 -12.01 -32.65 -4.65
N GLU A 109 -11.70 -33.58 -3.74
CA GLU A 109 -12.27 -34.92 -3.75
C GLU A 109 -13.78 -34.88 -3.55
N ARG A 110 -14.28 -34.06 -2.62
CA ARG A 110 -15.72 -33.83 -2.42
C ARG A 110 -16.38 -33.24 -3.66
N GLU A 111 -15.81 -32.19 -4.24
CA GLU A 111 -16.33 -31.54 -5.45
C GLU A 111 -16.36 -32.51 -6.64
N SER A 112 -15.33 -33.36 -6.80
CA SER A 112 -15.31 -34.40 -7.83
C SER A 112 -16.38 -35.48 -7.61
N ALA A 113 -16.61 -35.90 -6.36
CA ALA A 113 -17.65 -36.86 -6.02
C ALA A 113 -19.05 -36.28 -6.21
N GLU A 114 -19.25 -34.99 -5.93
CA GLU A 114 -20.52 -34.29 -6.17
C GLU A 114 -20.85 -34.16 -7.67
N LEU A 115 -19.82 -33.95 -8.52
CA LEU A 115 -19.96 -33.90 -9.97
C LEU A 115 -20.23 -35.28 -10.58
N GLU A 116 -19.66 -36.35 -10.02
CA GLU A 116 -19.95 -37.73 -10.46
C GLU A 116 -21.38 -38.19 -10.13
N VAL A 117 -21.99 -37.66 -9.06
CA VAL A 117 -23.38 -38.01 -8.65
C VAL A 117 -24.43 -37.28 -9.50
N GLN A 118 -24.05 -36.23 -10.25
CA GLN A 118 -24.97 -35.47 -11.10
C GLN A 118 -25.02 -35.92 -12.58
N ASN A 119 -24.24 -36.93 -12.99
CA ASN A 119 -24.27 -37.55 -14.34
C ASN A 119 -24.88 -38.95 -14.30
#